data_AF-A0A1C5P920-F1
#
_entry.id   AF-A0A1C5P920-F1
#
_cell.length_a   1.000
_cell.length_b   1.000
_cell.length_c   1.000
_cell.angle_alpha   90.00
_cell.angle_beta   90.00
_cell.angle_gamma   90.00
#
_symmetry.space_group_name_H-M   'P 1'
#
loop_
_entity.id
_entity.type
_entity.pdbx_description
1 polymer ?
#
loop_
_entity_poly.entity_id
_entity_poly.type
_entity_poly.pdbx_seq_one_letter_code
_entity_poly.pdbx_strand_id
1 'polypeptide(L)'
;MKKQKSIGNKGFSLVELIIVIAILAILVGVLAPNLLRYVEKTNVSADTQLADSVKTAITTAMMDPAVINANEATSSVTTFNDAHKTADALSTGLTGEMLKSVNVTLGYADSQSAADLQKSLISKLKSAHATDTAINVQIIGSNSVTVTITKTDASAGKKTDGTATPITVQ
;
A
#
# COMPACT_ATOMS: atom_id res chain seq x y z
N MET A 1 12.25 43.03 -56.91
CA MET A 1 10.88 43.03 -56.32
C MET A 1 10.67 41.73 -55.57
N LYS A 2 10.68 41.73 -54.22
CA LYS A 2 10.44 40.53 -53.41
C LYS A 2 8.92 40.31 -53.31
N LYS A 3 8.39 39.28 -53.98
CA LYS A 3 7.00 38.82 -53.80
C LYS A 3 6.87 38.22 -52.39
N GLN A 4 6.28 38.97 -51.46
CA GLN A 4 5.88 38.43 -50.17
C GLN A 4 4.63 37.58 -50.37
N LYS A 5 4.78 36.26 -50.20
CA LYS A 5 3.68 35.30 -50.27
C LYS A 5 2.76 35.55 -49.08
N SER A 6 1.55 36.07 -49.33
CA SER A 6 0.49 36.16 -48.32
C SER A 6 0.06 34.74 -47.95
N ILE A 7 0.40 34.32 -46.74
CA ILE A 7 -0.13 33.10 -46.13
C ILE A 7 -1.47 33.52 -45.56
N GLY A 8 -2.56 33.15 -46.23
CA GLY A 8 -3.89 33.51 -45.78
C GLY A 8 -4.14 32.96 -44.37
N ASN A 9 -4.54 33.84 -43.46
CA ASN A 9 -5.05 33.48 -42.14
C ASN A 9 -6.36 32.70 -42.31
N LYS A 10 -6.27 31.40 -42.61
CA LYS A 10 -7.34 30.44 -42.33
C LYS A 10 -7.32 30.17 -40.84
N GLY A 11 -7.79 31.15 -40.06
CA GLY A 11 -8.05 30.94 -38.65
C GLY A 11 -9.09 29.84 -38.50
N PHE A 12 -8.88 28.95 -37.54
CA PHE A 12 -9.86 27.94 -37.12
C PHE A 12 -11.23 28.62 -36.97
N SER A 13 -12.26 28.07 -37.60
CA SER A 13 -13.62 28.56 -37.44
C SER A 13 -14.05 28.37 -35.99
N LEU A 14 -14.78 29.33 -35.43
CA LEU A 14 -15.37 29.22 -34.11
C LEU A 14 -16.20 27.93 -33.98
N VAL A 15 -16.87 27.53 -35.08
CA VAL A 15 -17.67 26.31 -35.19
C VAL A 15 -16.82 25.04 -35.06
N GLU A 16 -15.63 25.02 -35.66
CA GLU A 16 -14.71 23.88 -35.56
C GLU A 16 -14.23 23.69 -34.12
N LEU A 17 -13.99 24.79 -33.40
CA LEU A 17 -13.55 24.75 -32.01
C LEU A 17 -14.64 24.25 -31.05
N ILE A 18 -15.90 24.71 -31.20
CA ILE A 18 -17.00 24.27 -30.33
C ILE A 18 -17.35 22.79 -30.53
N ILE A 19 -17.24 22.26 -31.74
CA ILE A 19 -17.47 20.83 -32.00
C ILE A 19 -16.40 19.99 -31.30
N VAL A 20 -15.13 20.43 -31.32
CA VAL A 20 -14.03 19.73 -30.68
C VAL A 20 -14.23 19.65 -29.17
N ILE A 21 -14.54 20.75 -28.49
CA ILE A 21 -14.78 20.72 -27.04
C ILE A 21 -16.00 19.86 -26.69
N ALA A 22 -17.03 19.82 -27.54
CA ALA A 22 -18.22 19.01 -27.32
C ALA A 22 -17.90 17.50 -27.35
N ILE A 23 -17.11 17.05 -28.32
CA ILE A 23 -16.71 15.63 -28.40
C ILE A 23 -15.76 15.28 -27.24
N LEU A 24 -14.80 16.15 -26.92
CA LEU A 24 -13.90 15.94 -25.77
C LEU A 24 -14.68 15.84 -24.46
N ALA A 25 -15.72 16.66 -24.27
CA ALA A 25 -16.56 16.61 -23.08
C ALA A 25 -17.32 15.28 -22.94
N ILE A 26 -17.88 14.76 -24.04
CA ILE A 26 -18.56 13.45 -24.05
C ILE A 26 -17.59 12.33 -23.70
N LEU A 27 -16.40 12.32 -24.33
CA LEU A 27 -15.37 11.30 -24.09
C LEU A 27 -14.89 11.32 -22.63
N VAL A 28 -14.61 12.50 -22.07
CA VAL A 28 -14.22 12.62 -20.66
C VAL A 28 -15.37 12.20 -19.74
N GLY A 29 -16.62 12.54 -20.07
CA GLY A 29 -17.79 12.20 -19.27
C GLY A 29 -17.97 10.69 -19.05
N VAL A 30 -17.75 9.88 -20.09
CA VAL A 30 -17.87 8.41 -19.99
C VAL A 30 -16.62 7.74 -19.44
N LEU A 31 -15.43 8.29 -19.71
CA LEU A 31 -14.15 7.68 -19.30
C LEU A 31 -13.75 8.02 -17.86
N ALA A 32 -14.11 9.20 -17.35
CA ALA A 32 -13.66 9.66 -16.03
C ALA A 32 -14.03 8.72 -14.88
N PRO A 33 -15.28 8.19 -14.77
CA PRO A 33 -15.63 7.26 -13.67
C PRO A 33 -14.79 5.98 -13.71
N ASN A 34 -14.55 5.43 -14.90
CA ASN A 34 -13.75 4.23 -15.09
C ASN A 34 -12.27 4.47 -14.75
N LEU A 35 -11.71 5.59 -15.19
CA LEU A 35 -10.34 5.96 -14.90
C LEU A 35 -10.11 6.11 -13.39
N LEU A 36 -11.03 6.77 -12.67
CA LEU A 36 -10.94 6.93 -11.21
C LEU A 36 -10.90 5.59 -10.48
N ARG A 37 -11.75 4.63 -10.87
CA ARG A 37 -11.71 3.27 -10.29
C ARG A 37 -10.43 2.52 -10.64
N TYR A 38 -9.92 2.69 -11.86
CA TYR A 38 -8.67 2.06 -12.27
C TYR A 38 -7.48 2.58 -11.48
N VAL A 39 -7.38 3.91 -11.29
CA VAL A 39 -6.34 4.52 -10.45
C VAL A 39 -6.39 3.96 -9.04
N GLU A 40 -7.58 3.84 -8.44
CA GLU A 40 -7.69 3.28 -7.11
C GLU A 40 -7.29 1.80 -7.05
N LYS A 41 -7.64 1.02 -8.07
CA LYS A 41 -7.16 -0.37 -8.18
C LYS A 41 -5.64 -0.46 -8.26
N THR A 42 -4.97 0.50 -8.92
CA THR A 42 -3.51 0.56 -8.94
C THR A 42 -2.92 0.90 -7.58
N ASN A 43 -3.58 1.76 -6.79
CA ASN A 43 -3.18 2.08 -5.42
C ASN A 43 -3.32 0.86 -4.51
N VAL A 44 -4.47 0.16 -4.58
CA VAL A 44 -4.71 -1.09 -3.84
C VAL A 44 -3.66 -2.15 -4.21
N SER A 45 -3.31 -2.27 -5.48
CA SER A 45 -2.26 -3.21 -5.92
C SER A 45 -0.88 -2.86 -5.38
N ALA A 46 -0.53 -1.57 -5.32
CA ALA A 46 0.74 -1.12 -4.75
C ALA A 46 0.80 -1.39 -3.23
N ASP A 47 -0.30 -1.14 -2.53
CA ASP A 47 -0.40 -1.39 -1.09
C ASP A 47 -0.42 -2.89 -0.77
N THR A 48 -1.02 -3.71 -1.65
CA THR A 48 -0.95 -5.18 -1.56
C THR A 48 0.50 -5.67 -1.68
N GLN A 49 1.25 -5.13 -2.65
CA GLN A 49 2.67 -5.46 -2.81
C GLN A 49 3.53 -5.01 -1.62
N LEU A 50 3.16 -3.90 -0.96
CA LEU A 50 3.79 -3.50 0.29
C LEU A 50 3.49 -4.50 1.42
N ALA A 51 2.24 -4.95 1.55
CA ALA A 51 1.85 -5.98 2.51
C ALA A 51 2.58 -7.32 2.24
N ASP A 52 2.72 -7.72 0.97
CA ASP A 52 3.53 -8.89 0.55
C ASP A 52 4.99 -8.75 0.98
N SER A 53 5.56 -7.56 0.83
CA SER A 53 6.95 -7.29 1.25
C SER A 53 7.11 -7.43 2.76
N VAL A 54 6.16 -6.90 3.54
CA VAL A 54 6.13 -7.04 5.01
C VAL A 54 5.98 -8.51 5.41
N LYS A 55 5.06 -9.25 4.77
CA LYS A 55 4.89 -10.69 4.98
C LYS A 55 6.19 -11.45 4.70
N THR A 56 6.85 -11.16 3.58
CA THR A 56 8.10 -11.79 3.18
C THR A 56 9.19 -11.49 4.20
N ALA A 57 9.32 -10.24 4.65
CA ALA A 57 10.28 -9.86 5.67
C ALA A 57 10.07 -10.58 6.99
N ILE A 58 8.81 -10.70 7.43
CA ILE A 58 8.44 -11.45 8.63
C ILE A 58 8.77 -12.94 8.47
N THR A 59 8.40 -13.54 7.33
CA THR A 59 8.69 -14.96 7.06
C THR A 59 10.19 -15.23 7.03
N THR A 60 10.98 -14.34 6.42
CA THR A 60 12.45 -14.41 6.43
C THR A 60 13.00 -14.28 7.85
N ALA A 61 12.51 -13.32 8.64
CA ALA A 61 12.92 -13.14 10.03
C ALA A 61 12.61 -14.36 10.90
N MET A 62 11.52 -15.08 10.64
CA MET A 62 11.19 -16.33 11.33
C MET A 62 12.20 -17.46 11.05
N MET A 63 12.95 -17.38 9.94
CA MET A 63 13.99 -18.36 9.58
C MET A 63 15.40 -17.91 10.02
N ASP A 64 15.53 -16.70 10.58
CA ASP A 64 16.81 -16.12 10.99
C ASP A 64 17.32 -16.79 12.28
N PRO A 65 18.54 -17.36 12.30
CA PRO A 65 19.12 -17.96 13.50
C PRO A 65 19.19 -17.01 14.70
N ALA A 66 19.39 -15.70 14.49
CA ALA A 66 19.41 -14.73 15.58
C ALA A 66 18.03 -14.63 16.24
N VAL A 67 16.96 -14.66 15.44
CA VAL A 67 15.57 -14.61 15.91
C VAL A 67 15.17 -15.93 16.58
N ILE A 68 15.54 -17.07 15.99
CA ILE A 68 15.26 -18.41 16.53
C ILE A 68 15.93 -18.63 17.88
N ASN A 69 17.18 -18.18 18.03
CA ASN A 69 17.97 -18.35 19.25
C ASN A 69 17.81 -17.19 20.25
N ALA A 70 17.03 -16.16 19.92
CA ALA A 70 16.79 -15.03 20.81
C ALA A 70 16.01 -15.48 22.05
N ASN A 71 16.58 -15.21 23.23
CA ASN A 71 15.93 -15.46 24.52
C ASN A 71 15.61 -14.12 25.19
N GLU A 72 14.66 -13.37 24.64
CA GLU A 72 14.25 -12.08 25.21
C GLU A 72 13.15 -12.23 26.28
N ALA A 73 13.28 -11.46 27.36
CA ALA A 73 12.39 -11.53 28.52
C ALA A 73 10.96 -11.01 28.27
N THR A 74 10.71 -10.36 27.13
CA THR A 74 9.42 -9.76 26.79
C THR A 74 8.79 -10.58 25.67
N SER A 75 8.12 -11.66 26.04
CA SER A 75 7.36 -12.52 25.11
C SER A 75 8.19 -13.18 24.00
N SER A 76 9.51 -13.33 24.18
CA SER A 76 10.33 -14.09 23.24
C SER A 76 10.34 -15.58 23.56
N VAL A 77 10.54 -16.35 22.50
CA VAL A 77 10.35 -17.79 22.37
C VAL A 77 8.88 -18.25 22.33
N THR A 78 7.95 -17.65 23.08
CA THR A 78 6.54 -18.14 23.20
C THR A 78 5.48 -17.33 22.44
N THR A 79 5.85 -16.33 21.64
CA THR A 79 4.88 -15.66 20.74
C THR A 79 5.19 -15.84 19.27
N PHE A 80 6.39 -16.32 18.91
CA PHE A 80 6.74 -16.61 17.51
C PHE A 80 6.88 -18.11 17.24
N ASN A 81 7.22 -18.90 18.25
CA ASN A 81 7.19 -20.36 18.16
C ASN A 81 5.80 -20.94 18.50
N ASP A 82 5.03 -20.25 19.35
CA ASP A 82 3.58 -20.43 19.41
C ASP A 82 2.94 -19.42 18.46
N ALA A 83 2.17 -19.92 17.50
CA ALA A 83 1.38 -19.10 16.59
C ALA A 83 0.69 -17.93 17.33
N HIS A 84 0.93 -16.69 16.91
CA HIS A 84 0.04 -15.56 17.19
C HIS A 84 -1.36 -15.91 16.68
N LYS A 85 -2.19 -16.51 17.54
CA LYS A 85 -3.57 -16.87 17.20
C LYS A 85 -4.44 -15.65 16.91
N THR A 86 -4.02 -14.46 17.35
CA THR A 86 -4.71 -13.18 17.12
C THR A 86 -3.81 -12.21 16.37
N ALA A 87 -4.40 -11.40 15.49
CA ALA A 87 -3.68 -10.33 14.80
C ALA A 87 -3.29 -9.21 15.80
N ASP A 88 -2.04 -8.77 15.77
CA ASP A 88 -1.55 -7.62 16.54
C ASP A 88 -1.06 -6.50 15.60
N ALA A 89 -1.09 -5.26 16.06
CA ALA A 89 -0.55 -4.14 15.28
C ALA A 89 0.97 -4.29 15.12
N LEU A 90 1.50 -4.03 13.93
CA LEU A 90 2.94 -4.09 13.63
C LEU A 90 3.75 -3.25 14.62
N SER A 91 3.20 -2.10 15.03
CA SER A 91 3.82 -1.17 15.98
C SER A 91 4.11 -1.75 17.36
N THR A 92 3.47 -2.86 17.73
CA THR A 92 3.59 -3.50 19.05
C THR A 92 3.93 -4.98 18.95
N GLY A 93 3.52 -5.65 17.88
CA GLY A 93 3.65 -7.09 17.68
C GLY A 93 5.03 -7.54 17.19
N LEU A 94 5.89 -6.62 16.74
CA LEU A 94 7.28 -6.94 16.41
C LEU A 94 8.24 -6.31 17.43
N THR A 95 9.10 -7.13 18.02
CA THR A 95 10.08 -6.70 19.02
C THR A 95 11.41 -7.45 18.87
N GLY A 96 12.44 -6.99 19.60
CA GLY A 96 13.72 -7.69 19.72
C GLY A 96 14.42 -7.96 18.39
N GLU A 97 15.06 -9.12 18.28
CA GLU A 97 15.77 -9.57 17.08
C GLU A 97 14.86 -9.69 15.85
N MET A 98 13.59 -10.03 16.04
CA MET A 98 12.65 -10.14 14.91
C MET A 98 12.39 -8.78 14.27
N LEU A 99 12.15 -7.74 15.08
CA LEU A 99 12.01 -6.38 14.57
C LEU A 99 13.27 -5.94 13.82
N LYS A 100 14.46 -6.25 14.34
CA LYS A 100 15.74 -5.94 13.68
C LYS A 100 15.83 -6.63 12.31
N SER A 101 15.56 -7.94 12.26
CA SER A 101 15.63 -8.72 11.02
C SER A 101 14.59 -8.24 9.98
N VAL A 102 13.36 -7.92 10.42
CA VAL A 102 12.32 -7.32 9.56
C VAL A 102 12.74 -5.93 9.07
N ASN A 103 13.25 -5.06 9.93
CA ASN A 103 13.74 -3.73 9.57
C ASN A 103 14.78 -3.83 8.46
N VAL A 104 15.82 -4.64 8.66
CA VAL A 104 16.91 -4.82 7.70
C VAL A 104 16.39 -5.40 6.38
N THR A 105 15.50 -6.39 6.43
CA THR A 105 14.92 -7.00 5.22
C THR A 105 14.08 -6.01 4.42
N LEU A 106 13.39 -5.08 5.10
CA LEU A 106 12.62 -4.00 4.46
C LEU A 106 13.47 -2.78 4.09
N GLY A 107 14.78 -2.81 4.34
CA GLY A 107 15.73 -1.72 4.01
C GLY A 107 15.75 -0.56 5.01
N TYR A 108 15.31 -0.78 6.24
CA TYR A 108 15.36 0.18 7.35
C TYR A 108 16.55 -0.11 8.28
N ALA A 109 16.89 0.86 9.13
CA ALA A 109 17.91 0.68 10.16
C ALA A 109 17.46 -0.35 11.20
N ASP A 110 18.38 -1.18 11.69
CA ASP A 110 18.11 -2.22 12.69
C ASP A 110 17.45 -1.67 13.97
N SER A 111 17.85 -0.47 14.37
CA SER A 111 17.48 0.22 15.60
C SER A 111 16.13 0.94 15.50
N GLN A 112 15.45 0.87 14.35
CA GLN A 112 14.17 1.53 14.16
C GLN A 112 13.07 0.88 15.01
N SER A 113 12.33 1.70 15.76
CA SER A 113 11.22 1.20 16.58
C SER A 113 10.09 0.64 15.71
N ALA A 114 9.33 -0.34 16.22
CA ALA A 114 8.19 -0.90 15.51
C ALA A 114 7.12 0.17 15.17
N ALA A 115 6.93 1.14 16.06
CA ALA A 115 6.03 2.27 15.83
C ALA A 115 6.49 3.15 14.65
N ASP A 116 7.79 3.42 14.55
CA ASP A 116 8.33 4.25 13.46
C ASP A 116 8.43 3.48 12.14
N LEU A 117 8.68 2.16 12.18
CA LEU A 117 8.50 1.27 11.03
C LEU A 117 7.06 1.36 10.52
N GLN A 118 6.06 1.17 11.40
CA GLN A 118 4.65 1.26 11.01
C GLN A 118 4.32 2.63 10.40
N LYS A 119 4.75 3.74 11.00
CA LYS A 119 4.57 5.08 10.41
C LYS A 119 5.21 5.20 9.03
N SER A 120 6.43 4.67 8.86
CA SER A 120 7.16 4.73 7.59
C SER A 120 6.47 3.91 6.49
N LEU A 121 5.89 2.76 6.84
CA LEU A 121 5.13 1.92 5.92
C LEU A 121 3.77 2.54 5.58
N ILE A 122 3.04 3.05 6.59
CA ILE A 122 1.76 3.75 6.37
C ILE A 122 1.96 4.99 5.49
N SER A 123 3.06 5.73 5.66
CA SER A 123 3.37 6.88 4.82
C SER A 123 3.57 6.53 3.34
N LYS A 124 3.80 5.24 3.00
CA LYS A 124 3.92 4.76 1.62
C LYS A 124 2.59 4.26 1.04
N LEU A 125 1.57 4.08 1.86
CA LEU A 125 0.25 3.61 1.43
C LEU A 125 -0.45 4.67 0.56
N LYS A 126 -1.11 4.22 -0.49
CA LYS A 126 -1.82 5.08 -1.46
C LYS A 126 -3.33 4.89 -1.44
N SER A 127 -3.80 3.75 -0.94
CA SER A 127 -5.21 3.37 -0.82
C SER A 127 -5.72 3.41 0.62
N ALA A 128 -4.98 4.03 1.54
CA ALA A 128 -5.45 4.27 2.91
C ALA A 128 -6.49 5.40 2.93
N HIS A 129 -7.64 5.16 3.56
CA HIS A 129 -8.78 6.08 3.56
C HIS A 129 -9.06 6.74 4.92
N ALA A 130 -8.18 6.55 5.92
CA ALA A 130 -8.30 7.18 7.23
C ALA A 130 -6.95 7.38 7.93
N THR A 131 -6.90 8.32 8.88
CA THR A 131 -5.69 8.66 9.65
C THR A 131 -5.34 7.62 10.72
N ASP A 132 -6.29 6.78 11.13
CA ASP A 132 -6.13 5.68 12.08
C ASP A 132 -5.79 4.33 11.40
N THR A 133 -5.17 4.39 10.22
CA THR A 133 -4.68 3.21 9.50
C THR A 133 -3.61 2.49 10.33
N ALA A 134 -3.67 1.16 10.36
CA ALA A 134 -2.71 0.29 11.04
C ALA A 134 -2.38 -0.90 10.14
N ILE A 135 -1.17 -1.45 10.30
CA ILE A 135 -0.78 -2.70 9.67
C ILE A 135 -0.82 -3.76 10.75
N ASN A 136 -1.73 -4.71 10.65
CA ASN A 136 -1.84 -5.81 11.60
C ASN A 136 -1.13 -7.04 11.04
N VAL A 137 -0.41 -7.75 11.90
CA VAL A 137 0.34 -8.96 11.58
C VAL A 137 -0.20 -10.10 12.43
N GLN A 138 -0.36 -11.27 11.82
CA GLN A 138 -0.76 -12.50 12.50
C GLN A 138 0.12 -13.64 12.00
N ILE A 139 0.61 -14.47 12.90
CA ILE A 139 1.50 -15.61 12.59
C ILE A 139 0.77 -16.86 13.05
N ILE A 140 0.15 -17.59 12.12
CA ILE A 140 -0.79 -18.68 12.43
C ILE A 140 -0.06 -20.04 12.60
N GLY A 141 1.24 -20.08 12.34
CA GLY A 141 2.11 -21.23 12.55
C GLY A 141 3.52 -20.96 12.02
N SER A 142 4.36 -21.98 11.93
CA SER A 142 5.79 -21.83 11.61
C SER A 142 6.09 -21.19 10.24
N ASN A 143 5.11 -21.10 9.34
CA ASN A 143 5.31 -20.58 7.99
C ASN A 143 4.10 -19.84 7.40
N SER A 144 3.11 -19.48 8.22
CA SER A 144 1.88 -18.82 7.78
C SER A 144 1.75 -17.46 8.45
N VAL A 145 1.94 -16.41 7.66
CA VAL A 145 1.93 -15.01 8.09
C VAL A 145 0.85 -14.28 7.34
N THR A 146 -0.13 -13.74 8.05
CA THR A 146 -1.17 -12.86 7.51
C THR A 146 -0.83 -11.40 7.85
N VAL A 147 -0.82 -10.54 6.85
CA VAL A 147 -0.67 -9.09 6.99
C VAL A 147 -1.95 -8.41 6.51
N THR A 148 -2.55 -7.60 7.37
CA THR A 148 -3.79 -6.86 7.09
C THR A 148 -3.55 -5.37 7.23
N ILE A 149 -3.86 -4.58 6.20
CA ILE A 149 -3.80 -3.11 6.26
C ILE A 149 -5.22 -2.60 6.54
N THR A 150 -5.46 -2.03 7.71
CA THR A 150 -6.78 -1.52 8.08
C THR A 150 -7.16 -0.28 7.28
N LYS A 151 -8.45 0.07 7.25
CA LYS A 151 -8.96 1.31 6.60
C LYS A 151 -8.60 1.43 5.10
N THR A 152 -8.38 0.29 4.46
CA THR A 152 -8.26 0.13 3.01
C THR A 152 -9.47 -0.62 2.47
N ASP A 153 -9.68 -0.54 1.15
CA ASP A 153 -10.74 -1.28 0.48
C ASP A 153 -10.15 -2.04 -0.72
N ALA A 154 -9.96 -3.34 -0.56
CA ALA A 154 -9.44 -4.24 -1.59
C ALA A 154 -10.28 -4.23 -2.89
N SER A 155 -11.54 -3.78 -2.83
CA SER A 155 -12.41 -3.63 -4.01
C SER A 155 -12.25 -2.30 -4.73
N ALA A 156 -11.30 -1.45 -4.31
CA ALA A 156 -11.06 -0.11 -4.85
C ALA A 156 -12.32 0.78 -4.83
N GLY A 157 -13.19 0.60 -3.82
CA GLY A 157 -14.44 1.32 -3.66
C GLY A 157 -14.35 2.55 -2.76
N LYS A 158 -13.20 2.79 -2.13
CA LYS A 158 -12.97 3.89 -1.16
C LYS A 158 -13.99 3.90 -0.01
N LYS A 159 -14.51 2.74 0.36
CA LYS A 159 -15.48 2.64 1.45
C LYS A 159 -14.81 2.99 2.77
N THR A 160 -15.49 3.79 3.58
CA THR A 160 -15.06 4.17 4.94
C THR A 160 -16.07 3.71 6.01
N ASP A 161 -17.16 3.07 5.59
CA ASP A 161 -18.36 2.79 6.38
C ASP A 161 -18.36 1.43 7.09
N GLY A 162 -17.20 0.92 7.50
CA GLY A 162 -17.08 -0.40 8.14
C GLY A 162 -17.43 -1.60 7.23
N THR A 163 -17.94 -1.37 6.01
CA THR A 163 -18.19 -2.40 4.99
C THR A 163 -17.02 -2.56 4.01
N ALA A 164 -15.95 -1.77 4.20
CA ALA A 164 -14.71 -1.90 3.47
C ALA A 164 -14.06 -3.26 3.77
N THR A 165 -13.56 -3.94 2.75
CA THR A 165 -12.76 -5.16 2.90
C THR A 165 -11.29 -4.77 2.97
N PRO A 166 -10.62 -4.89 4.13
CA PRO A 166 -9.21 -4.52 4.26
C PRO A 166 -8.32 -5.35 3.34
N ILE A 167 -7.26 -4.73 2.81
CA ILE A 167 -6.21 -5.44 2.09
C ILE A 167 -5.58 -6.45 3.04
N THR A 168 -5.65 -7.72 2.67
CA THR A 168 -5.14 -8.84 3.47
C THR A 168 -4.32 -9.75 2.57
N VAL A 169 -3.10 -10.05 3.00
CA VAL A 169 -2.19 -10.99 2.36
C VAL A 169 -1.92 -12.13 3.33
N GLN A 170 -1.96 -13.38 2.86
CA GLN A 170 -1.70 -14.60 3.65
C GLN A 170 -0.59 -15.43 3.02
#